data_AF-A0A7S2YB58-F1
#
_entry.id   AF-A0A7S2YB58-F1
#
_cell.length_a   1.000
_cell.length_b   1.000
_cell.length_c   1.000
_cell.angle_alpha   90.00
_cell.angle_beta   90.00
_cell.angle_gamma   90.00
#
_symmetry.space_group_name_H-M   'P 1'
#
loop_
_entity.id
_entity.type
_entity.pdbx_description
1 polymer ?
#
loop_
_entity_poly.entity_id
_entity_poly.type
_entity_poly.pdbx_seq_one_letter_code
_entity_poly.pdbx_strand_id
1 'polypeptide(L)'
;KKSALFLVGAAALIFISLMSNVGIESGFMERIQHANVFQIKNSTQQKERTLVAIFGSLRGGEKAWKSLKKNVLDVNHADLALVVGMPRPAYAHASLFKLAKYHWTVQEYDDWADAIDLIFNGSQTWRTQLYSQAPPNSQVFGGVRYPNSSSIQQAGNSSL
;
A
#
# COMPACT_ATOMS: atom_id res chain seq x y z
N LYS A 1 -28.36 -13.95 5.97
CA LYS A 1 -28.14 -13.38 7.31
C LYS A 1 -29.19 -12.30 7.60
N LYS A 2 -30.44 -12.68 7.90
CA LYS A 2 -31.57 -11.75 8.15
C LYS A 2 -32.00 -11.72 9.64
N SER A 3 -31.18 -12.28 10.52
CA SER A 3 -31.59 -12.61 11.90
C SER A 3 -31.27 -11.52 12.94
N ALA A 4 -30.44 -10.51 12.59
CA ALA A 4 -30.06 -9.44 13.52
C ALA A 4 -31.07 -8.29 13.59
N LEU A 5 -31.90 -8.12 12.55
CA LEU A 5 -32.82 -6.99 12.43
C LEU A 5 -34.07 -7.12 13.33
N PHE A 6 -34.45 -8.35 13.70
CA PHE A 6 -35.61 -8.60 14.56
C PHE A 6 -35.30 -8.44 16.06
N LEU A 7 -34.06 -8.66 16.50
CA LEU A 7 -33.70 -8.59 17.91
C LEU A 7 -33.65 -7.15 18.45
N VAL A 8 -33.20 -6.20 17.62
CA VAL A 8 -33.07 -4.77 18.02
C VAL A 8 -34.45 -4.11 18.16
N GLY A 9 -35.40 -4.45 17.30
CA GLY A 9 -36.77 -3.91 17.35
C GLY A 9 -37.58 -4.40 18.56
N ALA A 10 -37.42 -5.67 18.95
CA ALA A 10 -38.14 -6.23 20.10
C ALA A 10 -37.63 -5.65 21.44
N ALA A 11 -36.32 -5.43 21.57
CA ALA A 11 -35.73 -4.82 22.76
C ALA A 11 -36.20 -3.37 22.97
N ALA A 12 -36.36 -2.59 21.90
CA ALA A 12 -36.84 -1.21 21.96
C ALA A 12 -38.30 -1.12 22.44
N LEU A 13 -39.18 -2.02 21.97
CA LEU A 13 -40.59 -2.05 22.39
C LEU A 13 -40.77 -2.49 23.86
N ILE A 14 -39.92 -3.40 24.35
CA ILE A 14 -39.93 -3.82 25.76
C ILE A 14 -39.47 -2.66 26.66
N PHE A 15 -38.48 -1.88 26.24
CA PHE A 15 -38.00 -0.72 26.99
C PHE A 15 -39.02 0.44 27.02
N ILE A 16 -39.74 0.65 25.92
CA ILE A 16 -40.83 1.65 25.85
C ILE A 16 -41.99 1.26 26.78
N SER A 17 -42.37 -0.03 26.83
CA SER A 17 -43.43 -0.50 27.72
C SER A 17 -43.05 -0.36 29.21
N LEU A 18 -41.80 -0.67 29.59
CA LEU A 18 -41.30 -0.47 30.96
C LEU A 18 -41.22 1.01 31.37
N MET A 19 -40.93 1.91 30.43
CA MET A 19 -40.77 3.35 30.72
C MET A 19 -42.09 4.11 30.82
N SER A 20 -43.20 3.55 30.33
CA SER A 20 -44.55 4.11 30.55
C SER A 20 -44.98 4.09 32.02
N ASN A 21 -44.38 3.20 32.82
CA ASN A 21 -44.78 2.92 34.21
C ASN A 21 -43.94 3.69 35.26
N VAL A 22 -42.92 4.41 34.80
CA VAL A 22 -42.10 5.30 35.61
C VAL A 22 -42.32 6.67 35.00
N GLY A 23 -43.15 7.50 35.62
CA GLY A 23 -43.55 8.82 35.10
C GLY A 23 -42.36 9.73 34.81
N ILE A 24 -41.75 9.57 33.64
CA ILE A 24 -40.68 10.42 33.12
C ILE A 24 -41.32 11.33 32.07
N GLU A 25 -41.20 12.62 32.36
CA GLU A 25 -41.97 13.71 31.79
C GLU A 25 -41.85 13.85 30.27
N SER A 26 -42.91 14.44 29.70
CA SER A 26 -43.10 14.85 28.30
C SER A 26 -41.92 15.63 27.69
N GLY A 27 -41.04 16.22 28.51
CA GLY A 27 -39.82 16.91 28.06
C GLY A 27 -38.68 15.99 27.60
N PHE A 28 -38.68 14.70 27.97
CA PHE A 28 -37.64 13.75 27.53
C PHE A 28 -37.81 13.37 26.05
N MET A 29 -39.04 13.21 25.58
CA MET A 29 -39.33 12.87 24.18
C MET A 29 -39.01 14.02 23.21
N GLU A 30 -39.26 15.26 23.61
CA GLU A 30 -38.90 16.44 22.80
C GLU A 30 -37.38 16.58 22.66
N ARG A 31 -36.61 16.30 23.73
CA ARG A 31 -35.15 16.29 23.69
C ARG A 31 -34.58 15.15 22.84
N ILE A 32 -35.21 13.97 22.83
CA ILE A 32 -34.80 12.88 21.92
C ILE A 32 -35.10 13.23 20.46
N GLN A 33 -36.23 13.88 20.16
CA GLN A 33 -36.54 14.29 18.79
C GLN A 33 -35.58 15.39 18.29
N HIS A 34 -35.29 16.40 19.10
CA HIS A 34 -34.31 17.43 18.74
C HIS A 34 -32.88 16.88 18.64
N ALA A 35 -32.47 15.97 19.53
CA ALA A 35 -31.16 15.31 19.43
C ALA A 35 -31.04 14.41 18.19
N ASN A 36 -32.09 13.66 17.83
CA ASN A 36 -32.10 12.86 16.59
C ASN A 36 -32.11 13.72 15.33
N VAL A 37 -32.87 14.82 15.30
CA VAL A 37 -32.90 15.73 14.15
C VAL A 37 -31.57 16.48 13.99
N PHE A 38 -30.87 16.79 15.09
CA PHE A 38 -29.53 17.39 15.03
C PHE A 38 -28.44 16.38 14.63
N GLN A 39 -28.60 15.10 14.99
CA GLN A 39 -27.68 14.02 14.59
C GLN A 39 -27.86 13.61 13.11
N ILE A 40 -29.08 13.71 12.57
CA ILE A 40 -29.34 13.36 11.15
C ILE A 40 -28.77 14.42 10.19
N LYS A 41 -28.52 15.65 10.63
CA LYS A 41 -27.95 16.72 9.78
C LYS A 41 -26.42 16.74 9.70
N ASN A 42 -25.71 15.92 10.47
CA ASN A 42 -24.25 15.92 10.54
C ASN A 42 -23.58 14.58 10.22
N SER A 43 -24.26 13.67 9.50
CA SER A 43 -23.52 12.71 8.70
C SER A 43 -22.97 13.43 7.47
N THR A 44 -21.94 14.29 7.65
CA THR A 44 -21.02 14.58 6.57
C THR A 44 -20.60 13.22 6.04
N GLN A 45 -21.05 12.85 4.83
CA GLN A 45 -20.57 11.64 4.18
C GLN A 45 -19.06 11.68 4.29
N GLN A 46 -18.51 10.74 5.06
CA GLN A 46 -17.07 10.62 5.24
C GLN A 46 -16.55 10.25 3.86
N LYS A 47 -16.10 11.26 3.10
CA LYS A 47 -15.59 11.08 1.74
C LYS A 47 -14.53 9.99 1.82
N GLU A 48 -14.77 8.86 1.14
CA GLU A 48 -13.83 7.75 1.12
C GLU A 48 -12.47 8.29 0.69
N ARG A 49 -11.47 8.16 1.57
CA ARG A 49 -10.13 8.67 1.31
C ARG A 49 -9.28 7.53 0.78
N THR A 50 -8.89 7.64 -0.47
CA THR A 50 -8.01 6.66 -1.12
C THR A 50 -6.55 7.07 -0.93
N LEU A 51 -5.69 6.10 -0.65
CA LEU A 51 -4.24 6.28 -0.65
C LEU A 51 -3.64 5.38 -1.72
N VAL A 52 -2.88 5.97 -2.64
CA VAL A 52 -2.09 5.21 -3.62
C VAL A 52 -0.65 5.18 -3.12
N ALA A 53 -0.10 3.98 -2.95
CA ALA A 53 1.27 3.77 -2.52
C ALA A 53 2.10 3.16 -3.65
N ILE A 54 3.26 3.76 -3.95
CA ILE A 54 4.21 3.25 -4.94
C ILE A 54 5.49 2.82 -4.22
N PHE A 55 5.94 1.60 -4.52
CA PHE A 55 7.14 1.00 -3.96
C PHE A 55 8.17 0.69 -5.07
N GLY A 56 9.46 0.87 -4.77
CA GLY A 56 10.57 0.42 -5.61
C GLY A 56 11.35 1.53 -6.33
N SER A 57 12.02 1.18 -7.43
CA SER A 57 12.89 2.12 -8.16
C SER A 57 12.12 2.95 -9.19
N LEU A 58 12.44 4.25 -9.27
CA LEU A 58 11.88 5.12 -10.30
C LEU A 58 12.46 4.77 -11.68
N ARG A 59 11.56 4.36 -12.57
CA ARG A 59 11.86 4.05 -13.99
C ARG A 59 10.94 4.77 -14.98
N GLY A 60 9.94 5.50 -14.49
CA GLY A 60 9.05 6.34 -15.29
C GLY A 60 9.63 7.73 -15.52
N GLY A 61 9.08 8.46 -16.48
CA GLY A 61 9.36 9.89 -16.68
C GLY A 61 8.12 10.75 -16.50
N GLU A 62 8.24 12.05 -16.76
CA GLU A 62 7.16 13.05 -16.58
C GLU A 62 5.86 12.66 -17.28
N LYS A 63 5.92 12.03 -18.47
CA LYS A 63 4.74 11.53 -19.18
C LYS A 63 3.99 10.47 -18.36
N ALA A 64 4.70 9.56 -17.72
CA ALA A 64 4.11 8.53 -16.88
C ALA A 64 3.51 9.12 -15.60
N TRP A 65 4.20 10.06 -14.94
CA TRP A 65 3.71 10.68 -13.71
C TRP A 65 2.50 11.58 -13.94
N LYS A 66 2.45 12.30 -15.05
CA LYS A 66 1.25 13.04 -15.48
C LYS A 66 0.06 12.11 -15.73
N SER A 67 0.31 10.95 -16.35
CA SER A 67 -0.72 9.93 -16.56
C SER A 67 -1.21 9.35 -15.24
N LEU A 68 -0.31 9.01 -14.31
CA LEU A 68 -0.63 8.54 -12.97
C LEU A 68 -1.53 9.54 -12.24
N LYS A 69 -1.15 10.82 -12.25
CA LYS A 69 -1.96 11.88 -11.64
C LYS A 69 -3.37 11.92 -12.24
N LYS A 70 -3.45 12.06 -13.58
CA LYS A 70 -4.72 12.25 -14.29
C LYS A 70 -5.66 11.05 -14.14
N ASN A 71 -5.14 9.84 -14.32
CA ASN A 71 -5.97 8.66 -14.47
C ASN A 71 -6.14 7.85 -13.19
N VAL A 72 -5.29 8.07 -12.18
CA VAL A 72 -5.35 7.34 -10.91
C VAL A 72 -5.62 8.29 -9.76
N LEU A 73 -4.77 9.29 -9.52
CA LEU A 73 -4.91 10.13 -8.33
C LEU A 73 -6.16 11.01 -8.38
N ASP A 74 -6.37 11.71 -9.51
CA ASP A 74 -7.47 12.68 -9.65
C ASP A 74 -8.84 11.99 -9.65
N VAL A 75 -8.97 10.84 -10.35
CA VAL A 75 -10.20 10.05 -10.45
C VAL A 75 -10.61 9.47 -9.10
N ASN A 76 -9.65 9.04 -8.29
CA ASN A 76 -9.91 8.42 -6.99
C ASN A 76 -9.86 9.42 -5.83
N HIS A 77 -9.64 10.71 -6.12
CA HIS A 77 -9.35 11.75 -5.11
C HIS A 77 -8.29 11.30 -4.10
N ALA A 78 -7.25 10.63 -4.59
CA ALA A 78 -6.30 9.92 -3.75
C ALA A 78 -5.11 10.77 -3.33
N ASP A 79 -4.66 10.57 -2.09
CA ASP A 79 -3.33 10.98 -1.66
C ASP A 79 -2.28 10.01 -2.24
N LEU A 80 -1.05 10.50 -2.46
CA LEU A 80 0.07 9.68 -2.95
C LEU A 80 1.12 9.48 -1.84
N ALA A 81 1.50 8.22 -1.63
CA ALA A 81 2.64 7.79 -0.82
C ALA A 81 3.73 7.17 -1.70
N LEU A 82 4.99 7.54 -1.47
CA LEU A 82 6.15 7.01 -2.16
C LEU A 82 7.10 6.33 -1.17
N VAL A 83 7.48 5.09 -1.45
CA VAL A 83 8.56 4.38 -0.77
C VAL A 83 9.53 3.90 -1.85
N VAL A 84 10.51 4.75 -2.17
CA VAL A 84 11.37 4.54 -3.33
C VAL A 84 12.83 4.51 -2.95
N GLY A 85 13.66 3.92 -3.80
CA GLY A 85 15.11 4.02 -3.67
C GLY A 85 15.61 5.46 -3.63
N MET A 86 16.81 5.66 -3.07
CA MET A 86 17.50 6.96 -3.13
C MET A 86 17.46 7.54 -4.56
N PRO A 87 16.99 8.79 -4.76
CA PRO A 87 16.79 9.31 -6.10
C PRO A 87 18.12 9.43 -6.85
N ARG A 88 18.21 8.76 -8.01
CA ARG A 88 19.31 9.01 -8.95
C ARG A 88 19.23 10.48 -9.42
N PRO A 89 20.36 11.11 -9.82
CA PRO A 89 20.36 12.50 -10.26
C PRO A 89 19.32 12.83 -11.34
N ALA A 90 19.08 11.91 -12.26
CA ALA A 90 18.06 12.04 -13.31
C ALA A 90 16.61 12.22 -12.80
N TYR A 91 16.35 11.85 -11.54
CA TYR A 91 15.03 11.93 -10.92
C TYR A 91 14.94 12.96 -9.79
N ALA A 92 16.03 13.69 -9.49
CA ALA A 92 16.09 14.64 -8.38
C ALA A 92 14.98 15.71 -8.41
N HIS A 93 14.46 16.03 -9.60
CA HIS A 93 13.39 17.02 -9.81
C HIS A 93 12.09 16.42 -10.37
N ALA A 94 11.92 15.10 -10.24
CA ALA A 94 10.73 14.42 -10.71
C ALA A 94 9.44 15.03 -10.11
N SER A 95 8.47 15.37 -10.96
CA SER A 95 7.18 15.90 -10.50
C SER A 95 6.45 14.95 -9.55
N LEU A 96 6.73 13.65 -9.64
CA LEU A 96 6.20 12.62 -8.75
C LEU A 96 6.43 12.96 -7.27
N PHE A 97 7.60 13.48 -6.89
CA PHE A 97 7.89 13.84 -5.50
C PHE A 97 7.07 15.05 -5.03
N LYS A 98 6.70 15.96 -5.93
CA LYS A 98 5.83 17.11 -5.61
C LYS A 98 4.37 16.70 -5.44
N LEU A 99 3.95 15.63 -6.12
CA LEU A 99 2.60 15.08 -6.01
C LEU A 99 2.42 14.24 -4.73
N ALA A 100 3.51 13.69 -4.20
CA ALA A 100 3.48 12.83 -3.03
C ALA A 100 3.28 13.63 -1.75
N LYS A 101 2.26 13.23 -0.98
CA LYS A 101 2.02 13.76 0.36
C LYS A 101 2.89 13.07 1.40
N TYR A 102 3.21 11.80 1.15
CA TYR A 102 4.11 11.01 1.99
C TYR A 102 5.25 10.47 1.15
N HIS A 103 6.46 10.56 1.67
CA HIS A 103 7.66 10.15 0.95
C HIS A 103 8.71 9.60 1.90
N TRP A 104 9.19 8.40 1.59
CA TRP A 104 10.30 7.73 2.24
C TRP A 104 11.28 7.25 1.19
N THR A 105 12.57 7.46 1.48
CA THR A 105 13.66 6.90 0.69
C THR A 105 14.27 5.72 1.41
N VAL A 106 14.49 4.64 0.67
CA VAL A 106 15.20 3.46 1.16
C VAL A 106 16.53 3.31 0.45
N GLN A 107 17.55 2.82 1.16
CA GLN A 107 18.79 2.41 0.53
C GLN A 107 18.49 1.15 -0.31
N GLU A 108 18.77 1.21 -1.60
CA GLU A 108 18.68 0.04 -2.47
C GLU A 108 19.97 -0.78 -2.37
N TYR A 109 19.85 -2.09 -2.56
CA TYR A 109 21.00 -2.95 -2.70
C TYR A 109 21.69 -2.69 -4.04
N ASP A 110 23.03 -2.66 -4.03
CA ASP A 110 23.81 -2.61 -5.27
C ASP A 110 23.61 -3.89 -6.10
N ASP A 111 23.40 -5.02 -5.40
CA ASP A 111 23.01 -6.30 -5.99
C ASP A 111 21.80 -6.88 -5.24
N TRP A 112 20.71 -7.12 -5.96
CA TRP A 112 19.50 -7.72 -5.39
C TRP A 112 19.71 -9.15 -4.89
N ALA A 113 20.81 -9.81 -5.27
CA ALA A 113 21.19 -11.11 -4.74
C ALA A 113 21.40 -11.07 -3.22
N ASP A 114 21.96 -9.97 -2.72
CA ASP A 114 22.20 -9.76 -1.28
C ASP A 114 20.87 -9.69 -0.52
N ALA A 115 19.85 -9.07 -1.12
CA ALA A 115 18.51 -9.04 -0.54
C ALA A 115 17.88 -10.44 -0.49
N ILE A 116 18.05 -11.24 -1.55
CA ILE A 116 17.51 -12.60 -1.62
C ILE A 116 18.20 -13.52 -0.59
N ASP A 117 19.49 -13.30 -0.31
CA ASP A 117 20.19 -14.04 0.73
C ASP A 117 19.59 -13.87 2.12
N LEU A 118 19.13 -12.67 2.43
CA LEU A 118 18.48 -12.42 3.71
C LEU A 118 17.16 -13.19 3.85
N ILE A 119 16.44 -13.42 2.75
CA ILE A 119 15.19 -14.18 2.76
C ILE A 119 15.45 -15.65 3.12
N PHE A 120 16.55 -16.21 2.63
CA PHE A 120 16.91 -17.62 2.84
C PHE A 120 17.93 -17.83 3.97
N ASN A 121 18.01 -16.91 4.94
CA ASN A 121 18.93 -16.97 6.08
C ASN A 121 20.40 -17.22 5.65
N GLY A 122 20.82 -16.60 4.56
CA GLY A 122 22.16 -16.75 3.98
C GLY A 122 22.35 -18.00 3.11
N SER A 123 21.33 -18.84 2.95
CA SER A 123 21.42 -20.02 2.09
C SER A 123 21.59 -19.63 0.62
N GLN A 124 22.61 -20.20 -0.01
CA GLN A 124 23.02 -19.94 -1.39
C GLN A 124 22.36 -20.91 -2.40
N THR A 125 21.49 -21.82 -1.93
CA THR A 125 20.90 -22.86 -2.79
C THR A 125 20.08 -22.27 -3.94
N TRP A 126 19.41 -21.14 -3.73
CA TRP A 126 18.64 -20.44 -4.76
C TRP A 126 19.54 -19.97 -5.92
N ARG A 127 20.78 -19.53 -5.62
CA ARG A 127 21.76 -19.16 -6.64
C ARG A 127 22.11 -20.36 -7.50
N THR A 128 22.42 -21.49 -6.89
CA THR A 128 22.78 -22.72 -7.63
C THR A 128 21.63 -23.19 -8.54
N GLN A 129 20.39 -23.10 -8.06
CA GLN A 129 19.19 -23.42 -8.85
C GLN A 129 18.95 -22.42 -9.99
N LEU A 130 19.17 -21.13 -9.74
CA LEU A 130 19.08 -20.11 -10.77
C LEU A 130 20.13 -20.32 -11.86
N TYR A 131 21.36 -20.63 -11.45
CA TYR A 131 22.51 -20.73 -12.35
C TYR A 131 22.48 -21.98 -13.23
N SER A 132 21.74 -23.02 -12.85
CA SER A 132 21.48 -24.15 -13.74
C SER A 132 20.46 -23.83 -14.84
N GLN A 133 19.70 -22.74 -14.69
CA GLN A 133 18.60 -22.38 -15.60
C GLN A 133 18.88 -21.12 -16.42
N ALA A 134 19.80 -20.26 -15.98
CA ALA A 134 20.09 -18.99 -16.61
C ALA A 134 21.61 -18.74 -16.72
N PRO A 135 22.08 -18.20 -17.86
CA PRO A 135 23.51 -17.95 -18.04
C PRO A 135 24.04 -16.80 -17.15
N PRO A 136 25.37 -16.78 -16.86
CA PRO A 136 26.06 -15.80 -16.01
C PRO A 136 25.82 -14.30 -16.28
N ASN A 137 25.31 -13.96 -17.47
CA ASN A 137 25.01 -12.57 -17.86
C ASN A 137 23.53 -12.37 -18.18
N SER A 138 22.67 -13.28 -17.72
CA SER A 138 21.24 -13.15 -17.96
C SER A 138 20.67 -11.97 -17.18
N GLN A 139 19.70 -11.28 -17.78
CA GLN A 139 18.91 -10.24 -17.11
C GLN A 139 17.84 -10.85 -16.17
N VAL A 140 17.90 -12.17 -15.93
CA VAL A 140 17.01 -12.87 -15.01
C VAL A 140 17.31 -12.38 -13.59
N PHE A 141 16.26 -12.06 -12.84
CA PHE A 141 16.34 -11.35 -11.55
C PHE A 141 17.07 -9.99 -11.60
N GLY A 142 17.09 -9.33 -12.76
CA GLY A 142 17.62 -7.96 -12.86
C GLY A 142 19.14 -7.88 -12.93
N GLY A 143 19.80 -8.95 -13.39
CA GLY A 143 21.25 -8.95 -13.58
C GLY A 143 22.04 -9.17 -12.29
N VAL A 144 21.46 -9.93 -11.36
CA VAL A 144 22.14 -10.44 -10.15
C VAL A 144 23.53 -10.94 -10.51
N ARG A 145 24.57 -10.51 -9.78
CA ARG A 145 25.93 -10.94 -10.05
C ARG A 145 26.12 -12.38 -9.63
N TYR A 146 26.93 -13.07 -10.43
CA TYR A 146 27.35 -14.43 -10.15
C TYR A 146 28.55 -14.38 -9.20
N PRO A 147 28.57 -15.16 -8.10
CA PRO A 147 29.73 -15.27 -7.24
C PRO A 147 30.90 -15.80 -8.09
N ASN A 148 31.92 -14.94 -8.24
CA ASN A 148 33.16 -15.12 -9.00
C ASN A 148 33.04 -15.21 -10.54
N SER A 149 32.63 -14.11 -11.19
CA SER A 149 32.96 -13.91 -12.62
C SER A 149 34.49 -13.81 -12.87
N SER A 150 35.30 -13.50 -11.85
CA SER A 150 36.77 -13.49 -11.91
C SER A 150 37.39 -14.88 -12.05
N SER A 151 36.76 -15.93 -11.50
CA SER A 151 37.24 -17.31 -11.64
C SER A 151 36.64 -18.03 -12.86
N ILE A 152 35.46 -17.59 -13.33
CA ILE A 152 34.84 -18.15 -14.54
C ILE A 152 35.56 -17.65 -15.81
N GLN A 153 36.12 -16.43 -15.83
CA GLN A 153 36.98 -16.00 -16.94
C GLN A 153 38.31 -16.78 -17.04
N GLN A 154 38.83 -17.34 -15.94
CA GLN A 154 40.03 -18.21 -15.99
C GLN A 154 39.70 -19.62 -16.46
N ALA A 155 38.49 -20.12 -16.21
CA ALA A 155 38.03 -21.42 -16.72
C ALA A 155 37.71 -21.41 -18.22
N GLY A 156 37.45 -20.23 -18.82
CA GLY A 156 37.20 -20.07 -20.26
C GLY A 156 38.46 -19.90 -21.12
N ASN A 157 39.64 -19.70 -20.52
CA ASN A 157 40.90 -19.47 -21.24
C ASN A 157 41.89 -20.66 -21.15
N SER A 158 41.44 -21.82 -20.71
CA SER A 158 42.28 -23.02 -20.57
C SER A 158 41.91 -24.19 -21.50
N SER A 159 41.17 -23.91 -22.57
CA SER A 159 40.94 -24.88 -23.64
C SER A 159 40.91 -24.22 -25.02
N LEU A 160 42.09 -24.28 -25.66
CA LEU A 160 42.42 -24.10 -27.09
C LEU A 160 42.32 -22.68 -27.69
#